data_AF-A0A318T8H3-F1
#
_entry.id   AF-A0A318T8H3-F1
#
_cell.length_a   1.000
_cell.length_b   1.000
_cell.length_c   1.000
_cell.angle_alpha   90.00
_cell.angle_beta   90.00
_cell.angle_gamma   90.00
#
_symmetry.space_group_name_H-M   'P 1'
#
loop_
_entity.id
_entity.type
_entity.pdbx_description
1 polymer ?
#
loop_
_entity_poly.entity_id
_entity_poly.type
_entity_poly.pdbx_seq_one_letter_code
_entity_poly.pdbx_strand_id
1 'polypeptide(L)'
;MSLFDTHVVVDWSAAGSRSPAKPSGNAIWIAVVRDGLASAPVYFRTRTEARTHLAELLAGEVAQGRKTLACFDFAFGYPQGAARKITGSDSALDLWAWLHEKIEDRPDNGNNRFAVAGCVNELFDGLGPFWGREASHDIPGVSTQKPVHSGADYPPQRRLTDLKAPSAKSVWQLFYNGSVGSQVLMGLPALQALRQDPRLKPHCKVWPFETGLKAPKAALVLAEIYPALVKDAVAASRSEGEILDAAQVRVLADALAEMDRKNELAPLFDPAPEMSEEERDLVETEEAWILGVGHEAALRQAAETSRPKVQAVPRPTPRKPMRPYLKDPAAIDEASVAAVRREARLERFPDGLADLALRLIQACGMPDIADRLSVSPGAVEAGRRALAAGAPVICDCEMVAAGLIRRDLRSEVIVTLNDPATAPMARALGTTRSAAATELWQDRLEGAVVAIGDAPTALFHLLEGLDKGWPKPALILGFPVGFVGAAESKAELSADPRGCDFITLRGRRGGPSMAAAAIGALAKGPA
;
A
#
# COMPACT_ATOMS: atom_id res chain seq x y z
N MET A 1 6.20 14.20 39.17
CA MET A 1 5.08 13.87 38.26
C MET A 1 5.73 13.50 36.95
N SER A 2 5.23 12.46 36.27
CA SER A 2 5.73 12.08 34.94
C SER A 2 5.67 13.27 33.98
N LEU A 3 6.65 13.34 33.09
CA LEU A 3 6.73 14.32 32.02
C LEU A 3 5.72 14.03 30.92
N PHE A 4 5.54 12.76 30.58
CA PHE A 4 4.69 12.28 29.50
C PHE A 4 3.76 11.16 29.96
N ASP A 5 2.60 11.08 29.31
CA ASP A 5 1.61 10.03 29.49
C ASP A 5 1.80 8.91 28.46
N THR A 6 2.36 9.23 27.29
CA THR A 6 2.59 8.30 26.18
C THR A 6 4.01 8.38 25.64
N HIS A 7 4.63 7.21 25.46
CA HIS A 7 5.97 7.03 24.91
C HIS A 7 5.85 6.21 23.62
N VAL A 8 6.14 6.84 22.49
CA VAL A 8 6.14 6.21 21.16
C VAL A 8 7.58 6.04 20.71
N VAL A 9 7.95 4.84 20.27
CA VAL A 9 9.28 4.56 19.73
C VAL A 9 9.14 3.98 18.34
N VAL A 10 9.87 4.55 17.39
CA VAL A 10 9.76 4.25 15.96
C VAL A 10 11.12 3.84 15.41
N ASP A 11 11.20 2.64 14.85
CA ASP A 11 12.27 2.24 13.94
C ASP A 11 11.86 2.57 12.51
N TRP A 12 12.69 3.31 11.77
CA TRP A 12 12.34 3.86 10.47
C TRP A 12 13.15 3.25 9.34
N SER A 13 12.47 2.83 8.28
CA SER A 13 13.10 2.19 7.12
C SER A 13 13.14 3.09 5.90
N ALA A 14 14.30 3.10 5.25
CA ALA A 14 14.51 3.72 3.95
C ALA A 14 14.31 2.75 2.77
N ALA A 15 13.66 1.60 2.97
CA ALA A 15 13.42 0.64 1.89
C ALA A 15 12.86 1.33 0.63
N GLY A 16 13.42 1.01 -0.54
CA GLY A 16 13.00 1.61 -1.83
C GLY A 16 11.75 0.95 -2.44
N SER A 17 11.23 -0.08 -1.79
CA SER A 17 10.07 -0.85 -2.21
C SER A 17 9.24 -1.29 -1.01
N ARG A 18 8.00 -1.69 -1.27
CA ARG A 18 7.07 -2.15 -0.24
C ARG A 18 7.59 -3.42 0.45
N SER A 19 7.61 -3.42 1.78
CA SER A 19 8.05 -4.58 2.55
C SER A 19 7.08 -5.78 2.40
N PRO A 20 7.52 -7.02 2.69
CA PRO A 20 6.71 -8.23 2.56
C PRO A 20 5.37 -8.17 3.33
N ALA A 21 4.43 -9.04 3.00
CA ALA A 21 3.14 -9.10 3.72
C ALA A 21 3.29 -9.66 5.14
N LYS A 22 4.20 -10.62 5.33
CA LYS A 22 4.58 -11.13 6.63
C LYS A 22 5.53 -10.12 7.31
N PRO A 23 5.38 -9.84 8.61
CA PRO A 23 6.33 -9.01 9.33
C PRO A 23 7.77 -9.48 9.12
N SER A 24 8.66 -8.54 8.85
CA SER A 24 10.07 -8.77 8.55
C SER A 24 10.94 -7.71 9.21
N GLY A 25 12.23 -7.98 9.29
CA GLY A 25 13.21 -6.93 9.61
C GLY A 25 13.36 -5.92 8.47
N ASN A 26 14.14 -4.86 8.72
CA ASN A 26 14.41 -3.73 7.82
C ASN A 26 13.13 -3.01 7.34
N ALA A 27 12.12 -2.97 8.19
CA ALA A 27 10.83 -2.34 7.93
C ALA A 27 10.50 -1.34 9.05
N ILE A 28 9.33 -0.70 8.98
CA ILE A 28 8.97 0.30 10.00
C ILE A 28 8.23 -0.41 11.13
N TRP A 29 8.71 -0.21 12.35
CA TRP A 29 8.12 -0.74 13.58
C TRP A 29 7.81 0.39 14.55
N ILE A 30 6.65 0.32 15.19
CA ILE A 30 6.21 1.33 16.15
C ILE A 30 5.76 0.65 17.43
N ALA A 31 6.38 0.98 18.56
CA ALA A 31 5.93 0.60 19.90
C ALA A 31 5.31 1.80 20.61
N VAL A 32 4.30 1.52 21.45
CA VAL A 32 3.61 2.54 22.24
C VAL A 32 3.43 2.03 23.66
N VAL A 33 3.85 2.83 24.63
CA VAL A 33 3.52 2.65 26.04
C VAL A 33 2.69 3.85 26.48
N ARG A 34 1.48 3.61 26.97
CA ARG A 34 0.56 4.66 27.46
C ARG A 34 0.20 4.38 28.90
N ASP A 35 0.43 5.33 29.81
CA ASP A 35 0.14 5.18 31.24
C ASP A 35 0.78 3.91 31.85
N GLY A 36 1.99 3.55 31.38
CA GLY A 36 2.69 2.32 31.76
C GLY A 36 2.10 1.02 31.18
N LEU A 37 1.13 1.11 30.26
CA LEU A 37 0.55 -0.01 29.53
C LEU A 37 1.20 -0.14 28.14
N ALA A 38 1.96 -1.21 27.93
CA ALA A 38 2.65 -1.46 26.66
C ALA A 38 1.73 -2.13 25.63
N SER A 39 1.65 -1.58 24.42
CA SER A 39 1.04 -2.21 23.25
C SER A 39 2.05 -3.06 22.49
N ALA A 40 1.57 -4.10 21.79
CA ALA A 40 2.44 -4.88 20.90
C ALA A 40 2.99 -3.99 19.77
N PRO A 41 4.29 -4.11 19.40
CA PRO A 41 4.85 -3.36 18.28
C PRO A 41 4.09 -3.61 16.98
N VAL A 42 3.80 -2.54 16.25
CA VAL A 42 3.04 -2.57 15.01
C VAL A 42 3.99 -2.48 13.82
N TYR A 43 3.83 -3.40 12.87
CA TYR A 43 4.59 -3.48 11.63
C TYR A 43 3.90 -2.70 10.50
N PHE A 44 4.65 -1.86 9.80
CA PHE A 44 4.19 -1.13 8.63
C PHE A 44 5.01 -1.47 7.39
N ARG A 45 4.31 -1.70 6.27
CA ARG A 45 4.95 -2.11 5.02
C ARG A 45 5.47 -0.93 4.21
N THR A 46 4.95 0.26 4.48
CA THR A 46 5.30 1.49 3.79
C THR A 46 5.40 2.68 4.72
N ARG A 47 6.22 3.67 4.34
CA ARG A 47 6.33 4.96 5.06
C ARG A 47 5.02 5.74 5.06
N THR A 48 4.23 5.65 3.99
CA THR A 48 2.92 6.30 3.91
C THR A 48 1.94 5.71 4.95
N GLU A 49 1.88 4.38 5.09
CA GLU A 49 1.05 3.73 6.12
C GLU A 49 1.51 4.11 7.53
N ALA A 50 2.82 4.07 7.79
CA ALA A 50 3.39 4.43 9.09
C ALA A 50 3.15 5.90 9.46
N ARG A 51 3.38 6.83 8.53
CA ARG A 51 3.12 8.28 8.74
C ARG A 51 1.65 8.55 9.02
N THR A 52 0.75 7.90 8.28
CA THR A 52 -0.70 8.04 8.50
C THR A 52 -1.08 7.55 9.90
N HIS A 53 -0.55 6.39 10.30
CA HIS A 53 -0.77 5.87 11.65
C HIS A 53 -0.23 6.80 12.74
N LEU A 54 0.99 7.32 12.59
CA LEU A 54 1.58 8.27 13.53
C LEU A 54 0.75 9.55 13.63
N ALA A 55 0.30 10.12 12.50
CA ALA A 55 -0.51 11.32 12.50
C ALA A 55 -1.83 11.12 13.27
N GLU A 56 -2.52 9.99 13.05
CA GLU A 56 -3.75 9.65 13.78
C GLU A 56 -3.51 9.37 15.26
N LEU A 57 -2.46 8.60 15.59
CA LEU A 57 -2.08 8.30 16.97
C LEU A 57 -1.81 9.59 17.73
N LEU A 58 -0.88 10.42 17.24
CA LEU A 58 -0.45 11.65 17.89
C LEU A 58 -1.60 12.66 18.00
N ALA A 59 -2.45 12.78 16.97
CA ALA A 59 -3.60 13.68 17.02
C ALA A 59 -4.62 13.19 18.05
N GLY A 60 -4.80 11.87 18.18
CA GLY A 60 -5.64 11.26 19.21
C GLY A 60 -5.13 11.48 20.63
N GLU A 61 -3.81 11.49 20.84
CA GLU A 61 -3.17 11.83 22.12
C GLU A 61 -3.41 13.30 22.50
N VAL A 62 -3.10 14.21 21.56
CA VAL A 62 -3.31 15.65 21.72
C VAL A 62 -4.78 15.96 22.03
N ALA A 63 -5.72 15.37 21.30
CA ALA A 63 -7.15 15.57 21.50
C ALA A 63 -7.63 15.10 22.89
N GLN A 64 -6.94 14.15 23.50
CA GLN A 64 -7.24 13.65 24.85
C GLN A 64 -6.43 14.37 25.94
N GLY A 65 -5.67 15.41 25.58
CA GLY A 65 -4.86 16.20 26.51
C GLY A 65 -3.65 15.47 27.07
N ARG A 66 -3.25 14.34 26.46
CA ARG A 66 -2.09 13.55 26.90
C ARG A 66 -0.81 14.11 26.33
N LYS A 67 0.23 14.15 27.17
CA LYS A 67 1.58 14.52 26.78
C LYS A 67 2.28 13.31 26.16
N THR A 68 2.91 13.52 25.01
CA THR A 68 3.54 12.44 24.24
C THR A 68 5.00 12.73 23.94
N LEU A 69 5.87 11.77 24.24
CA LEU A 69 7.23 11.69 23.72
C LEU A 69 7.25 10.70 22.56
N ALA A 70 7.57 11.18 21.36
CA ALA A 70 7.71 10.36 20.16
C ALA A 70 9.17 10.34 19.71
N CYS A 71 9.78 9.16 19.82
CA CYS A 71 11.19 8.92 19.58
C CYS A 71 11.41 8.17 18.26
N PHE A 72 12.41 8.56 17.49
CA PHE A 72 12.69 7.99 16.16
C PHE A 72 14.15 7.56 16.02
N ASP A 73 14.37 6.34 15.49
CA ASP A 73 15.70 5.76 15.23
C ASP A 73 16.28 6.24 13.88
N PHE A 74 16.60 7.53 13.82
CA PHE A 74 17.45 8.14 12.80
C PHE A 74 17.89 9.54 13.24
N ALA A 75 19.00 10.02 12.68
CA ALA A 75 19.55 11.33 13.02
C ALA A 75 18.60 12.49 12.67
N PHE A 76 18.47 13.45 13.59
CA PHE A 76 17.66 14.65 13.41
C PHE A 76 18.42 15.80 12.76
N GLY A 77 19.75 15.79 12.82
CA GLY A 77 20.60 16.82 12.25
C GLY A 77 21.68 16.26 11.34
N TYR A 78 22.41 17.17 10.70
CA TYR A 78 23.62 16.88 9.95
C TYR A 78 24.81 17.58 10.61
N PRO A 79 26.04 17.11 10.41
CA PRO A 79 27.23 17.75 10.96
C PRO A 79 27.36 19.23 10.60
N GLN A 80 28.02 19.99 11.46
CA GLN A 80 28.21 21.44 11.36
C GLN A 80 28.48 21.94 9.94
N GLY A 81 27.75 22.99 9.55
CA GLY A 81 27.86 23.69 8.27
C GLY A 81 27.08 23.06 7.13
N ALA A 82 26.55 21.84 7.29
CA ALA A 82 25.77 21.17 6.26
C ALA A 82 24.43 21.90 5.98
N ALA A 83 23.70 22.31 7.02
CA ALA A 83 22.42 22.99 6.86
C ALA A 83 22.59 24.31 6.11
N ARG A 84 23.62 25.11 6.47
CA ARG A 84 23.91 26.38 5.79
C ARG A 84 24.31 26.17 4.35
N LYS A 85 25.12 25.16 4.05
CA LYS A 85 25.53 24.88 2.67
C LYS A 85 24.34 24.49 1.80
N ILE A 86 23.39 23.72 2.34
CA ILE A 86 22.22 23.22 1.60
C ILE A 86 21.10 24.27 1.49
N THR A 87 20.86 25.03 2.54
CA THR A 87 19.67 25.90 2.66
C THR A 87 19.98 27.39 2.76
N GLY A 88 21.23 27.77 3.05
CA GLY A 88 21.62 29.14 3.40
C GLY A 88 21.40 29.52 4.87
N SER A 89 20.87 28.62 5.70
CA SER A 89 20.57 28.81 7.13
C SER A 89 21.25 27.75 7.99
N ASP A 90 21.70 28.09 9.20
CA ASP A 90 22.25 27.12 10.16
C ASP A 90 21.15 26.27 10.85
N SER A 91 19.88 26.50 10.52
CA SER A 91 18.77 25.77 11.14
C SER A 91 18.57 24.38 10.53
N ALA A 92 18.68 23.35 11.37
CA ALA A 92 18.27 21.99 11.00
C ALA A 92 16.81 21.91 10.55
N LEU A 93 15.93 22.72 11.13
CA LEU A 93 14.50 22.71 10.79
C LEU A 93 14.22 23.33 9.41
N ASP A 94 15.05 24.26 8.96
CA ASP A 94 15.02 24.76 7.57
C ASP A 94 15.50 23.66 6.61
N LEU A 95 16.52 22.88 7.01
CA LEU A 95 16.95 21.70 6.25
C LEU A 95 15.86 20.62 6.17
N TRP A 96 15.10 20.39 7.25
CA TRP A 96 13.94 19.49 7.21
C TRP A 96 12.89 19.97 6.21
N ALA A 97 12.60 21.27 6.18
CA ALA A 97 11.66 21.86 5.23
C ALA A 97 12.16 21.73 3.79
N TRP A 98 13.45 21.97 3.54
CA TRP A 98 14.07 21.81 2.23
C TRP A 98 14.01 20.35 1.76
N LEU A 99 14.36 19.39 2.62
CA LEU A 99 14.28 17.96 2.29
C LEU A 99 12.84 17.53 2.02
N HIS A 100 11.86 18.04 2.77
CA HIS A 100 10.45 17.78 2.53
C HIS A 100 9.98 18.26 1.15
N GLU A 101 10.52 19.38 0.65
CA GLU A 101 10.22 19.87 -0.70
C GLU A 101 10.90 19.05 -1.80
N LYS A 102 12.14 18.60 -1.57
CA LYS A 102 12.95 17.90 -2.61
C LYS A 102 12.70 16.40 -2.68
N ILE A 103 12.33 15.76 -1.57
CA ILE A 103 12.12 14.31 -1.52
C ILE A 103 10.71 13.96 -1.96
N GLU A 104 10.63 13.15 -3.02
CA GLU A 104 9.42 12.46 -3.42
C GLU A 104 9.39 11.07 -2.76
N ASP A 105 8.35 10.79 -1.97
CA ASP A 105 8.12 9.48 -1.35
C ASP A 105 6.74 8.94 -1.73
N ARG A 106 6.73 7.90 -2.57
CA ARG A 106 5.50 7.34 -3.14
C ARG A 106 4.84 6.34 -2.18
N PRO A 107 3.53 6.08 -2.31
CA PRO A 107 2.80 5.13 -1.46
C PRO A 107 3.34 3.69 -1.49
N ASP A 108 4.14 3.31 -2.49
CA ASP A 108 4.79 2.00 -2.63
C ASP A 108 6.24 1.96 -2.12
N ASN A 109 6.68 3.00 -1.39
CA ASN A 109 8.06 3.28 -0.96
C ASN A 109 9.04 3.68 -2.07
N GLY A 110 8.61 3.78 -3.33
CA GLY A 110 9.47 4.32 -4.37
C GLY A 110 9.80 5.79 -4.09
N ASN A 111 11.08 6.19 -4.19
CA ASN A 111 11.51 7.53 -3.80
C ASN A 111 12.72 8.01 -4.61
N ASN A 112 13.00 9.31 -4.56
CA ASN A 112 14.09 9.97 -5.29
C ASN A 112 15.33 10.28 -4.43
N ARG A 113 15.48 9.68 -3.22
CA ARG A 113 16.50 10.09 -2.24
C ARG A 113 17.94 10.12 -2.76
N PHE A 114 18.29 9.18 -3.63
CA PHE A 114 19.63 9.11 -4.20
C PHE A 114 19.90 10.26 -5.18
N ALA A 115 18.88 10.69 -5.93
CA ALA A 115 19.00 11.87 -6.80
C ALA A 115 19.16 13.14 -5.97
N VAL A 116 18.38 13.29 -4.89
CA VAL A 116 18.53 14.42 -3.96
C VAL A 116 19.92 14.43 -3.31
N ALA A 117 20.45 13.27 -2.91
CA ALA A 117 21.80 13.17 -2.38
C ALA A 117 22.87 13.56 -3.41
N GLY A 118 22.70 13.19 -4.68
CA GLY A 118 23.56 13.63 -5.78
C GLY A 118 23.56 15.15 -5.93
N CYS A 119 22.37 15.79 -5.92
CA CYS A 119 22.25 17.25 -5.96
C CYS A 119 22.90 17.93 -4.75
N VAL A 120 22.80 17.35 -3.55
CA VAL A 120 23.49 17.88 -2.37
C VAL A 120 25.00 17.75 -2.53
N ASN A 121 25.50 16.65 -3.07
CA ASN A 121 26.93 16.48 -3.29
C ASN A 121 27.53 17.52 -4.24
N GLU A 122 26.78 17.96 -5.25
CA GLU A 122 27.20 19.02 -6.19
C GLU A 122 27.41 20.38 -5.53
N LEU A 123 26.88 20.59 -4.31
CA LEU A 123 27.09 21.83 -3.56
C LEU A 123 28.50 21.91 -2.95
N PHE A 124 29.20 20.79 -2.80
CA PHE A 124 30.51 20.71 -2.13
C PHE A 124 31.63 20.56 -3.15
N ASP A 125 32.84 21.01 -2.80
CA ASP A 125 34.00 20.79 -3.65
C ASP A 125 34.32 19.28 -3.77
N GLY A 126 34.49 18.80 -5.01
CA GLY A 126 34.88 17.42 -5.29
C GLY A 126 33.73 16.41 -5.21
N LEU A 127 34.01 15.22 -4.67
CA LEU A 127 33.01 14.16 -4.48
C LEU A 127 32.35 14.41 -3.13
N GLY A 128 31.21 15.12 -3.12
CA GLY A 128 30.49 15.54 -1.91
C GLY A 128 30.19 14.44 -0.88
N PRO A 129 29.57 14.78 0.25
CA PRO A 129 29.60 13.93 1.43
C PRO A 129 28.86 12.60 1.30
N PHE A 130 27.73 12.57 0.58
CA PHE A 130 26.90 11.37 0.45
C PHE A 130 27.54 10.29 -0.42
N TRP A 131 27.43 9.04 0.01
CA TRP A 131 28.00 7.90 -0.70
C TRP A 131 27.26 6.61 -0.41
N GLY A 132 27.56 5.58 -1.19
CA GLY A 132 26.95 4.26 -1.07
C GLY A 132 25.76 4.13 -2.01
N ARG A 133 25.95 3.41 -3.10
CA ARG A 133 24.90 3.00 -4.04
C ARG A 133 25.21 1.62 -4.57
N GLU A 134 24.20 0.94 -5.10
CA GLU A 134 24.45 -0.31 -5.81
C GLU A 134 25.30 -0.04 -7.06
N ALA A 135 26.27 -0.92 -7.35
CA ALA A 135 27.21 -0.72 -8.45
C ALA A 135 26.51 -0.70 -9.82
N SER A 136 25.40 -1.44 -9.95
CA SER A 136 24.55 -1.55 -11.14
C SER A 136 23.70 -0.30 -11.43
N HIS A 137 23.48 0.56 -10.43
CA HIS A 137 22.67 1.77 -10.57
C HIS A 137 23.59 2.99 -10.74
N ASP A 138 23.62 3.58 -11.93
CA ASP A 138 24.38 4.81 -12.15
C ASP A 138 23.57 6.03 -11.66
N ILE A 139 24.04 6.64 -10.58
CA ILE A 139 23.39 7.78 -9.92
C ILE A 139 24.40 8.93 -9.96
N PRO A 140 24.13 10.00 -10.73
CA PRO A 140 25.01 11.16 -10.81
C PRO A 140 25.34 11.71 -9.41
N GLY A 141 26.61 12.05 -9.20
CA GLY A 141 27.08 12.67 -7.95
C GLY A 141 27.22 11.75 -6.74
N VAL A 142 26.79 10.48 -6.79
CA VAL A 142 26.88 9.54 -5.65
C VAL A 142 27.86 8.41 -5.94
N SER A 143 28.94 8.31 -5.18
CA SER A 143 29.93 7.24 -5.31
C SER A 143 29.46 5.92 -4.69
N THR A 144 29.97 4.80 -5.18
CA THR A 144 29.73 3.46 -4.59
C THR A 144 30.46 3.29 -3.25
N GLN A 145 31.67 3.81 -3.16
CA GLN A 145 32.52 3.77 -1.97
C GLN A 145 32.59 5.14 -1.30
N LYS A 146 32.99 5.14 -0.03
CA LYS A 146 33.23 6.37 0.72
C LYS A 146 34.29 7.22 -0.01
N PRO A 147 34.00 8.48 -0.36
CA PRO A 147 34.96 9.34 -1.03
C PRO A 147 36.12 9.71 -0.09
N VAL A 148 37.28 9.96 -0.67
CA VAL A 148 38.41 10.57 0.06
C VAL A 148 38.09 12.04 0.26
N HIS A 149 38.31 12.54 1.48
CA HIS A 149 38.11 13.95 1.81
C HIS A 149 38.99 14.83 0.94
N SER A 150 38.34 15.66 0.12
CA SER A 150 38.96 16.65 -0.75
C SER A 150 38.09 17.90 -0.73
N GLY A 151 38.70 19.08 -0.72
CA GLY A 151 37.96 20.35 -0.65
C GLY A 151 38.01 20.99 0.73
N ALA A 152 38.02 22.32 0.78
CA ALA A 152 38.09 23.07 2.03
C ALA A 152 36.72 23.18 2.73
N ASP A 153 35.64 22.89 2.01
CA ASP A 153 34.25 23.01 2.46
C ASP A 153 33.59 21.64 2.78
N TYR A 154 34.37 20.56 2.77
CA TYR A 154 33.87 19.21 3.04
C TYR A 154 33.40 19.08 4.50
N PRO A 155 32.15 18.64 4.76
CA PRO A 155 31.59 18.66 6.12
C PRO A 155 32.15 17.51 6.97
N PRO A 156 32.11 17.64 8.31
CA PRO A 156 32.50 16.55 9.19
C PRO A 156 31.72 15.26 8.90
N GLN A 157 32.35 14.12 9.17
CA GLN A 157 31.74 12.81 8.88
C GLN A 157 30.73 12.36 9.93
N ARG A 158 30.79 12.95 11.11
CA ARG A 158 30.07 12.57 12.31
C ARG A 158 29.69 13.85 13.04
N ARG A 159 28.50 13.83 13.63
CA ARG A 159 28.05 14.86 14.58
C ARG A 159 28.75 14.67 15.91
N LEU A 160 28.70 15.68 16.76
CA LEU A 160 29.18 15.64 18.15
C LEU A 160 28.58 14.45 18.91
N THR A 161 27.27 14.19 18.77
CA THR A 161 26.62 13.05 19.43
C THR A 161 27.13 11.69 18.91
N ASP A 162 27.45 11.59 17.61
CA ASP A 162 27.97 10.36 16.99
C ASP A 162 29.41 10.04 17.44
N LEU A 163 30.16 11.05 17.91
CA LEU A 163 31.48 10.87 18.52
C LEU A 163 31.37 10.28 19.93
N LYS A 164 30.29 10.60 20.65
CA LYS A 164 29.99 10.05 21.99
C LYS A 164 29.34 8.66 21.90
N ALA A 165 28.65 8.35 20.80
CA ALA A 165 28.11 7.04 20.49
C ALA A 165 28.89 6.36 19.34
N PRO A 166 30.10 5.79 19.59
CA PRO A 166 31.03 5.41 18.52
C PRO A 166 30.52 4.35 17.53
N SER A 167 29.49 3.57 17.89
CA SER A 167 28.84 2.62 16.99
C SER A 167 27.87 3.26 16.01
N ALA A 168 27.46 4.52 16.24
CA ALA A 168 26.64 5.29 15.33
C ALA A 168 27.33 5.41 13.96
N LYS A 169 26.52 5.33 12.91
CA LYS A 169 27.00 5.40 11.52
C LYS A 169 26.80 6.81 11.00
N SER A 170 27.62 7.16 10.02
CA SER A 170 27.58 8.47 9.41
C SER A 170 26.23 8.67 8.70
N VAL A 171 25.66 9.88 8.86
CA VAL A 171 24.47 10.34 8.13
C VAL A 171 24.72 10.50 6.62
N TRP A 172 25.95 10.28 6.17
CA TRP A 172 26.33 10.38 4.76
C TRP A 172 26.27 9.04 4.00
N GLN A 173 26.13 7.90 4.70
CA GLN A 173 26.08 6.58 4.05
C GLN A 173 24.64 6.21 3.63
N LEU A 174 24.41 6.03 2.33
CA LEU A 174 23.09 5.78 1.74
C LEU A 174 22.78 4.31 1.48
N PHE A 175 23.78 3.45 1.34
CA PHE A 175 23.58 2.04 1.01
C PHE A 175 24.52 1.13 1.81
N TYR A 176 24.28 -0.18 1.75
CA TYR A 176 24.92 -1.22 2.59
C TYR A 176 24.50 -1.16 4.08
N ASN A 177 25.13 -2.02 4.88
CA ASN A 177 24.89 -2.11 6.31
C ASN A 177 25.21 -0.78 7.00
N GLY A 178 24.25 -0.25 7.78
CA GLY A 178 24.40 1.03 8.47
C GLY A 178 24.10 2.25 7.58
N SER A 179 23.16 2.13 6.65
CA SER A 179 22.73 3.18 5.72
C SER A 179 21.86 4.26 6.37
N VAL A 180 22.38 4.85 7.46
CA VAL A 180 21.69 5.89 8.25
C VAL A 180 21.34 7.10 7.38
N GLY A 181 22.20 7.50 6.43
CA GLY A 181 21.89 8.61 5.52
C GLY A 181 20.62 8.42 4.71
N SER A 182 20.35 7.19 4.28
CA SER A 182 19.07 6.86 3.62
C SER A 182 17.90 6.96 4.60
N GLN A 183 18.06 6.53 5.86
CA GLN A 183 17.01 6.66 6.88
C GLN A 183 16.70 8.12 7.18
N VAL A 184 17.73 8.98 7.30
CA VAL A 184 17.59 10.42 7.55
C VAL A 184 16.88 11.10 6.37
N LEU A 185 17.32 10.88 5.12
CA LEU A 185 16.69 11.45 3.94
C LEU A 185 15.22 11.06 3.76
N MET A 186 14.80 9.91 4.30
CA MET A 186 13.40 9.49 4.28
C MET A 186 12.63 9.83 5.57
N GLY A 187 13.33 10.03 6.68
CA GLY A 187 12.76 10.29 8.01
C GLY A 187 12.44 11.76 8.22
N LEU A 188 13.38 12.67 7.90
CA LEU A 188 13.19 14.11 8.11
C LEU A 188 11.98 14.67 7.33
N PRO A 189 11.75 14.33 6.04
CA PRO A 189 10.52 14.73 5.34
C PRO A 189 9.24 14.23 6.01
N ALA A 190 9.27 13.04 6.61
CA ALA A 190 8.11 12.47 7.30
C ALA A 190 7.84 13.20 8.62
N LEU A 191 8.87 13.54 9.39
CA LEU A 191 8.73 14.35 10.59
C LEU A 191 8.26 15.76 10.27
N GLN A 192 8.80 16.38 9.21
CA GLN A 192 8.34 17.69 8.75
C GLN A 192 6.86 17.68 8.38
N ALA A 193 6.38 16.62 7.71
CA ALA A 193 4.96 16.45 7.42
C ALA A 193 4.11 16.35 8.71
N LEU A 194 4.57 15.60 9.73
CA LEU A 194 3.88 15.53 11.03
C LEU A 194 3.86 16.89 11.74
N ARG A 195 4.96 17.67 11.68
CA ARG A 195 5.03 19.02 12.25
C ARG A 195 4.08 20.00 11.55
N GLN A 196 3.84 19.80 10.27
CA GLN A 196 2.94 20.63 9.47
C GLN A 196 1.46 20.22 9.57
N ASP A 197 1.15 19.01 10.06
CA ASP A 197 -0.23 18.59 10.30
C ASP A 197 -0.93 19.61 11.21
N PRO A 198 -2.05 20.23 10.76
CA PRO A 198 -2.74 21.27 11.54
C PRO A 198 -3.18 20.81 12.94
N ARG A 199 -3.40 19.51 13.14
CA ARG A 199 -3.79 18.91 14.43
C ARG A 199 -2.62 18.83 15.41
N LEU A 200 -1.39 18.77 14.90
CA LEU A 200 -0.17 18.56 15.68
C LEU A 200 0.67 19.83 15.81
N LYS A 201 0.70 20.67 14.78
CA LYS A 201 1.53 21.87 14.66
C LYS A 201 1.54 22.78 15.90
N PRO A 202 0.40 23.11 16.55
CA PRO A 202 0.44 23.99 17.73
C PRO A 202 0.97 23.31 19.00
N HIS A 203 1.11 21.98 19.00
CA HIS A 203 1.46 21.18 20.17
C HIS A 203 2.85 20.53 20.07
N CYS A 204 3.37 20.40 18.85
CA CYS A 204 4.59 19.68 18.52
C CYS A 204 5.84 20.55 18.68
N LYS A 205 6.86 20.00 19.36
CA LYS A 205 8.19 20.58 19.46
C LYS A 205 9.26 19.52 19.18
N VAL A 206 10.32 19.91 18.47
CA VAL A 206 11.47 19.04 18.23
C VAL A 206 12.54 19.31 19.28
N TRP A 207 12.93 18.28 20.03
CA TRP A 207 14.09 18.35 20.92
C TRP A 207 15.36 17.95 20.15
N PRO A 208 16.49 18.67 20.33
CA PRO A 208 16.65 19.87 21.15
C PRO A 208 16.27 21.20 20.45
N PHE A 209 16.06 21.22 19.14
CA PHE A 209 15.98 22.45 18.32
C PHE A 209 15.00 23.53 18.80
N GLU A 210 13.87 23.17 19.40
CA GLU A 210 12.85 24.14 19.83
C GLU A 210 12.71 24.22 21.36
N THR A 211 13.49 23.42 22.09
CA THR A 211 13.34 23.23 23.54
C THR A 211 14.63 23.45 24.31
N GLY A 212 15.77 23.42 23.62
CA GLY A 212 17.11 23.30 24.17
C GLY A 212 17.40 21.92 24.75
N LEU A 213 18.64 21.70 25.17
CA LEU A 213 19.11 20.51 25.91
C LEU A 213 18.64 20.57 27.37
N LYS A 214 17.33 20.36 27.55
CA LYS A 214 16.65 20.22 28.85
C LYS A 214 15.30 19.54 28.66
N ALA A 215 14.74 19.03 29.76
CA ALA A 215 13.40 18.41 29.75
C ALA A 215 12.32 19.38 29.18
N PRO A 216 11.64 19.02 28.09
CA PRO A 216 10.69 19.88 27.41
C PRO A 216 9.33 19.95 28.13
N LYS A 217 8.58 21.03 27.90
CA LYS A 217 7.24 21.27 28.47
C LYS A 217 6.09 21.14 27.45
N ALA A 218 6.40 20.78 26.21
CA ALA A 218 5.42 20.70 25.13
C ALA A 218 4.47 19.50 25.32
N ALA A 219 3.30 19.58 24.68
CA ALA A 219 2.34 18.47 24.69
C ALA A 219 2.79 17.31 23.80
N LEU A 220 3.48 17.58 22.70
CA LEU A 220 4.08 16.58 21.84
C LEU A 220 5.55 16.93 21.61
N VAL A 221 6.44 15.99 21.90
CA VAL A 221 7.89 16.14 21.70
C VAL A 221 8.38 15.08 20.73
N LEU A 222 9.07 15.51 19.68
CA LEU A 222 9.84 14.63 18.80
C LEU A 222 11.28 14.58 19.29
N ALA A 223 11.85 13.38 19.44
CA ALA A 223 13.24 13.20 19.88
C ALA A 223 13.95 12.12 19.05
N GLU A 224 15.25 12.31 18.85
CA GLU A 224 16.13 11.29 18.27
C GLU A 224 16.52 10.27 19.35
N ILE A 225 16.58 9.00 18.96
CA ILE A 225 17.04 7.89 19.81
C ILE A 225 18.01 7.00 19.05
N TYR A 226 18.70 6.12 19.78
CA TYR A 226 19.58 5.11 19.20
C TYR A 226 19.46 3.78 19.96
N PRO A 227 18.71 2.78 19.46
CA PRO A 227 18.45 1.52 20.16
C PRO A 227 19.71 0.72 20.52
N ALA A 228 20.83 0.95 19.84
CA ALA A 228 22.09 0.29 20.17
C ALA A 228 22.63 0.65 21.58
N LEU A 229 22.16 1.76 22.18
CA LEU A 229 22.48 2.12 23.56
C LEU A 229 21.99 1.07 24.58
N VAL A 230 20.94 0.32 24.23
CA VAL A 230 20.32 -0.73 25.06
C VAL A 230 20.41 -2.12 24.43
N LYS A 231 21.37 -2.34 23.51
CA LYS A 231 21.50 -3.58 22.74
C LYS A 231 21.57 -4.85 23.61
N ASP A 232 22.19 -4.77 24.79
CA ASP A 232 22.38 -5.91 25.69
C ASP A 232 21.04 -6.30 26.35
N ALA A 233 20.24 -5.30 26.76
CA ALA A 233 18.89 -5.50 27.27
C ALA A 233 17.92 -6.03 26.19
N VAL A 234 18.07 -5.57 24.94
CA VAL A 234 17.33 -6.11 23.80
C VAL A 234 17.69 -7.59 23.59
N ALA A 235 18.98 -7.93 23.57
CA ALA A 235 19.42 -9.32 23.40
C ALA A 235 18.91 -10.24 24.52
N ALA A 236 18.90 -9.77 25.77
CA ALA A 236 18.46 -10.54 26.93
C ALA A 236 16.93 -10.73 27.02
N SER A 237 16.15 -9.78 26.51
CA SER A 237 14.67 -9.80 26.62
C SER A 237 13.95 -10.23 25.34
N ARG A 238 14.69 -10.48 24.26
CA ARG A 238 14.13 -10.89 22.97
C ARG A 238 13.61 -12.31 23.03
N SER A 239 12.34 -12.49 22.64
CA SER A 239 11.72 -13.81 22.59
C SER A 239 12.18 -14.62 21.37
N GLU A 240 12.09 -15.94 21.44
CA GLU A 240 12.39 -16.81 20.29
C GLU A 240 11.47 -16.46 19.11
N GLY A 241 12.06 -16.19 17.94
CA GLY A 241 11.33 -15.79 16.74
C GLY A 241 10.87 -14.33 16.69
N GLU A 242 11.11 -13.53 17.73
CA GLU A 242 10.83 -12.08 17.70
C GLU A 242 11.75 -11.36 16.71
N ILE A 243 11.22 -10.43 15.93
CA ILE A 243 12.00 -9.62 14.97
C ILE A 243 12.82 -8.59 15.76
N LEU A 244 14.10 -8.41 15.40
CA LEU A 244 15.02 -7.54 16.15
C LEU A 244 14.49 -6.11 16.27
N ASP A 245 14.08 -5.52 15.15
CA ASP A 245 13.51 -4.17 15.06
C ASP A 245 12.31 -4.00 16.01
N ALA A 246 11.41 -4.99 16.06
CA ALA A 246 10.26 -5.01 16.95
C ALA A 246 10.68 -5.05 18.44
N ALA A 247 11.70 -5.85 18.77
CA ALA A 247 12.25 -5.92 20.11
C ALA A 247 12.94 -4.61 20.53
N GLN A 248 13.67 -3.98 19.60
CA GLN A 248 14.35 -2.70 19.83
C GLN A 248 13.36 -1.59 20.21
N VAL A 249 12.30 -1.40 19.41
CA VAL A 249 11.31 -0.36 19.70
C VAL A 249 10.55 -0.63 21.00
N ARG A 250 10.22 -1.90 21.28
CA ARG A 250 9.52 -2.32 22.50
C ARG A 250 10.35 -2.01 23.75
N VAL A 251 11.56 -2.55 23.81
CA VAL A 251 12.44 -2.43 25.00
C VAL A 251 12.75 -0.97 25.30
N LEU A 252 12.97 -0.16 24.27
CA LEU A 252 13.27 1.25 24.48
C LEU A 252 12.03 2.06 24.90
N ALA A 253 10.84 1.78 24.35
CA ALA A 253 9.60 2.41 24.79
C ALA A 253 9.31 2.08 26.27
N ASP A 254 9.50 0.82 26.64
CA ASP A 254 9.34 0.32 28.00
C ASP A 254 10.33 0.99 28.97
N ALA A 255 11.59 1.14 28.56
CA ALA A 255 12.62 1.82 29.36
C ALA A 255 12.29 3.29 29.60
N LEU A 256 11.93 4.04 28.54
CA LEU A 256 11.61 5.46 28.64
C LEU A 256 10.38 5.70 29.52
N ALA A 257 9.33 4.89 29.36
CA ALA A 257 8.13 4.96 30.20
C ALA A 257 8.41 4.64 31.67
N GLU A 258 9.26 3.65 31.94
CA GLU A 258 9.65 3.28 33.30
C GLU A 258 10.48 4.38 33.98
N MET A 259 11.42 4.99 33.25
CA MET A 259 12.18 6.14 33.75
C MET A 259 11.26 7.32 34.04
N ASP A 260 10.28 7.59 33.18
CA ASP A 260 9.35 8.69 33.39
C ASP A 260 8.47 8.47 34.63
N ARG A 261 7.99 7.24 34.81
CA ARG A 261 7.24 6.81 35.99
C ARG A 261 8.04 6.97 37.29
N LYS A 262 9.37 6.76 37.24
CA LYS A 262 10.29 6.97 38.36
C LYS A 262 10.75 8.43 38.52
N ASN A 263 10.37 9.33 37.60
CA ASN A 263 10.87 10.71 37.49
C ASN A 263 12.39 10.78 37.20
N GLU A 264 12.91 9.78 36.51
CA GLU A 264 14.32 9.64 36.10
C GLU A 264 14.51 9.97 34.61
N LEU A 265 13.44 10.30 33.87
CA LEU A 265 13.52 10.61 32.44
C LEU A 265 14.10 12.00 32.15
N ALA A 266 13.81 13.00 33.00
CA ALA A 266 14.24 14.39 32.76
C ALA A 266 15.75 14.55 32.47
N PRO A 267 16.66 13.90 33.23
CA PRO A 267 18.09 13.97 32.95
C PRO A 267 18.50 13.50 31.55
N LEU A 268 17.74 12.62 30.88
CA LEU A 268 18.12 12.17 29.54
C LEU A 268 18.13 13.29 28.49
N PHE A 269 17.44 14.40 28.75
CA PHE A 269 17.38 15.58 27.89
C PHE A 269 18.49 16.60 28.17
N ASP A 270 19.23 16.43 29.26
CA ASP A 270 20.32 17.32 29.65
C ASP A 270 21.56 17.05 28.78
N PRO A 271 22.44 18.05 28.59
CA PRO A 271 23.67 17.85 27.84
C PRO A 271 24.65 16.97 28.61
N ALA A 272 25.62 16.42 27.90
CA ALA A 272 26.78 15.81 28.54
C ALA A 272 27.46 16.83 29.49
N PRO A 273 27.86 16.45 30.72
CA PRO A 273 28.41 17.37 31.71
C PRO A 273 29.58 18.23 31.23
N GLU A 274 30.34 17.72 30.26
CA GLU A 274 31.52 18.37 29.68
C GLU A 274 31.25 19.22 28.42
N MET A 275 30.00 19.39 28.00
CA MET A 275 29.65 20.10 26.77
C MET A 275 29.83 21.63 26.92
N SER A 276 30.61 22.23 26.03
CA SER A 276 30.81 23.68 25.96
C SER A 276 29.57 24.44 25.47
N GLU A 277 29.52 25.76 25.68
CA GLU A 277 28.43 26.60 25.16
C GLU A 277 28.35 26.60 23.63
N GLU A 278 29.50 26.54 22.95
CA GLU A 278 29.57 26.48 21.48
C GLU A 278 29.05 25.13 20.95
N GLU A 279 29.42 24.02 21.58
CA GLU A 279 28.88 22.70 21.23
C GLU A 279 27.37 22.62 21.50
N ARG A 280 26.90 23.24 22.59
CA ARG A 280 25.47 23.33 22.91
C ARG A 280 24.72 24.09 21.82
N ASP A 281 25.20 25.26 21.42
CA ASP A 281 24.57 26.06 20.37
C ASP A 281 24.50 25.29 19.07
N LEU A 282 25.59 24.61 18.68
CA LEU A 282 25.63 23.76 17.49
C LEU A 282 24.62 22.60 17.54
N VAL A 283 24.48 21.94 18.69
CA VAL A 283 23.51 20.85 18.89
C VAL A 283 22.06 21.36 18.84
N GLU A 284 21.80 22.52 19.47
CA GLU A 284 20.48 23.14 19.52
C GLU A 284 20.08 23.82 18.20
N THR A 285 21.01 24.07 17.28
CA THR A 285 20.73 24.72 15.99
C THR A 285 20.75 23.74 14.81
N GLU A 286 21.75 22.85 14.75
CA GLU A 286 22.07 22.11 13.52
C GLU A 286 22.18 20.59 13.70
N GLU A 287 22.91 20.12 14.71
CA GLU A 287 23.32 18.70 14.77
C GLU A 287 22.33 17.77 15.48
N ALA A 288 21.52 18.28 16.41
CA ALA A 288 20.73 17.49 17.36
C ALA A 288 21.57 16.62 18.32
N TRP A 289 20.87 15.90 19.20
CA TRP A 289 21.46 14.98 20.17
C TRP A 289 20.65 13.70 20.26
N ILE A 290 21.31 12.57 20.50
CA ILE A 290 20.64 11.30 20.77
C ILE A 290 20.18 11.29 22.23
N LEU A 291 18.87 11.09 22.47
CA LEU A 291 18.31 11.01 23.82
C LEU A 291 18.98 9.88 24.63
N GLY A 292 19.57 10.26 25.77
CA GLY A 292 20.24 9.34 26.68
C GLY A 292 21.73 9.09 26.44
N VAL A 293 22.35 9.70 25.42
CA VAL A 293 23.82 9.77 25.34
C VAL A 293 24.34 10.64 26.50
N GLY A 294 25.30 10.10 27.27
CA GLY A 294 25.74 10.64 28.57
C GLY A 294 25.01 10.04 29.77
N HIS A 295 23.95 9.26 29.55
CA HIS A 295 23.13 8.61 30.57
C HIS A 295 22.90 7.12 30.27
N GLU A 296 23.82 6.50 29.54
CA GLU A 296 23.69 5.14 29.00
C GLU A 296 23.48 4.11 30.11
N ALA A 297 24.15 4.26 31.24
CA ALA A 297 24.02 3.35 32.38
C ALA A 297 22.60 3.34 32.95
N ALA A 298 22.00 4.53 33.13
CA ALA A 298 20.63 4.66 33.64
C ALA A 298 19.62 4.10 32.62
N LEU A 299 19.79 4.42 31.33
CA LEU A 299 18.93 3.92 30.27
C LEU A 299 18.99 2.38 30.14
N ARG A 300 20.19 1.78 30.23
CA ARG A 300 20.37 0.32 30.21
C ARG A 300 19.72 -0.34 31.43
N GLN A 301 19.93 0.21 32.62
CA GLN A 301 19.31 -0.32 33.84
C GLN A 301 17.79 -0.29 33.75
N ALA A 302 17.21 0.79 33.22
CA ALA A 302 15.77 0.88 32.99
C ALA A 302 15.31 -0.17 31.96
N ALA A 303 16.02 -0.34 30.85
CA ALA A 303 15.71 -1.34 29.83
C ALA A 303 15.73 -2.78 30.39
N GLU A 304 16.70 -3.12 31.23
CA GLU A 304 16.83 -4.45 31.83
C GLU A 304 15.72 -4.75 32.85
N THR A 305 15.36 -3.74 33.66
CA THR A 305 14.44 -3.88 34.80
C THR A 305 12.98 -3.59 34.44
N SER A 306 12.72 -2.90 33.33
CA SER A 306 11.36 -2.57 32.89
C SER A 306 10.52 -3.84 32.68
N ARG A 307 9.34 -3.84 33.28
CA ARG A 307 8.32 -4.89 33.14
C ARG A 307 6.96 -4.21 33.06
N PRO A 308 6.65 -3.51 31.96
CA PRO A 308 5.37 -2.82 31.85
C PRO A 308 4.23 -3.83 31.86
N LYS A 309 3.08 -3.38 32.34
CA LYS A 309 1.86 -4.17 32.20
C LYS A 309 1.56 -4.21 30.72
N VAL A 310 1.73 -5.37 30.10
CA VAL A 310 1.31 -5.54 28.71
C VAL A 310 -0.19 -5.24 28.69
N GLN A 311 -0.58 -4.25 27.90
CA GLN A 311 -1.98 -4.05 27.59
C GLN A 311 -2.39 -5.37 26.94
N ALA A 312 -3.16 -6.18 27.68
CA ALA A 312 -3.81 -7.35 27.10
C ALA A 312 -4.41 -6.85 25.80
N VAL A 313 -3.96 -7.41 24.66
CA VAL A 313 -4.41 -7.00 23.33
C VAL A 313 -5.89 -6.70 23.50
N PRO A 314 -6.32 -5.44 23.35
CA PRO A 314 -7.73 -5.14 23.53
C PRO A 314 -8.40 -6.15 22.64
N ARG A 315 -9.22 -7.05 23.23
CA ARG A 315 -10.10 -7.90 22.42
C ARG A 315 -10.65 -6.93 21.39
N PRO A 316 -10.45 -7.16 20.08
CA PRO A 316 -10.89 -6.22 19.06
C PRO A 316 -12.30 -5.83 19.50
N THR A 317 -12.53 -4.54 19.77
CA THR A 317 -13.80 -3.99 20.28
C THR A 317 -14.89 -4.90 19.77
N PRO A 318 -15.66 -5.61 20.62
CA PRO A 318 -16.39 -6.80 20.19
C PRO A 318 -17.00 -6.46 18.87
N ARG A 319 -16.49 -7.08 17.79
CA ARG A 319 -17.05 -6.87 16.46
C ARG A 319 -18.54 -7.00 16.72
N LYS A 320 -19.33 -5.98 16.36
CA LYS A 320 -20.81 -6.09 16.42
C LYS A 320 -21.11 -7.54 16.05
N PRO A 321 -21.76 -8.32 16.93
CA PRO A 321 -21.87 -9.75 16.73
C PRO A 321 -22.23 -9.97 15.28
N MET A 322 -21.44 -10.77 14.56
CA MET A 322 -21.66 -10.95 13.13
C MET A 322 -23.15 -11.22 12.96
N ARG A 323 -23.79 -10.44 12.08
CA ARG A 323 -25.22 -10.60 11.84
C ARG A 323 -25.48 -12.09 11.58
N PRO A 324 -26.51 -12.69 12.19
CA PRO A 324 -26.86 -14.05 11.85
C PRO A 324 -27.04 -14.14 10.34
N TYR A 325 -26.46 -15.17 9.74
CA TYR A 325 -26.52 -15.40 8.31
C TYR A 325 -26.79 -16.89 8.07
N LEU A 326 -27.48 -17.18 6.97
CA LEU A 326 -27.73 -18.54 6.54
C LEU A 326 -26.38 -19.21 6.20
N LYS A 327 -26.19 -20.44 6.68
CA LYS A 327 -25.00 -21.25 6.41
C LYS A 327 -25.28 -22.49 5.57
N ASP A 328 -26.56 -22.79 5.36
CA ASP A 328 -27.02 -23.87 4.50
C ASP A 328 -27.07 -23.37 3.04
N PRO A 329 -26.23 -23.90 2.13
CA PRO A 329 -26.22 -23.50 0.73
C PRO A 329 -27.58 -23.68 0.04
N ALA A 330 -28.33 -24.75 0.35
CA ALA A 330 -29.62 -24.99 -0.29
C ALA A 330 -30.64 -23.92 0.12
N ALA A 331 -30.67 -23.57 1.41
CA ALA A 331 -31.52 -22.50 1.93
C ALA A 331 -31.13 -21.11 1.38
N ILE A 332 -29.83 -20.85 1.15
CA ILE A 332 -29.36 -19.62 0.51
C ILE A 332 -29.85 -19.54 -0.94
N ASP A 333 -29.72 -20.63 -1.70
CA ASP A 333 -30.14 -20.68 -3.10
C ASP A 333 -31.67 -20.49 -3.23
N GLU A 334 -32.46 -21.17 -2.39
CA GLU A 334 -33.92 -21.03 -2.35
C GLU A 334 -34.34 -19.60 -1.99
N ALA A 335 -33.74 -19.01 -0.94
CA ALA A 335 -34.01 -17.64 -0.53
C ALA A 335 -33.63 -16.61 -1.60
N SER A 336 -32.51 -16.84 -2.31
CA SER A 336 -32.05 -16.00 -3.42
C SER A 336 -33.04 -16.04 -4.60
N VAL A 337 -33.49 -17.23 -5.02
CA VAL A 337 -34.50 -17.39 -6.07
C VAL A 337 -35.80 -16.67 -5.72
N ALA A 338 -36.29 -16.87 -4.48
CA ALA A 338 -37.50 -16.22 -4.00
C ALA A 338 -37.37 -14.69 -3.97
N ALA A 339 -36.21 -14.16 -3.56
CA ALA A 339 -35.95 -12.72 -3.56
C ALA A 339 -35.97 -12.13 -4.98
N VAL A 340 -35.30 -12.77 -5.94
CA VAL A 340 -35.27 -12.31 -7.33
C VAL A 340 -36.67 -12.32 -7.96
N ARG A 341 -37.45 -13.40 -7.77
CA ARG A 341 -38.83 -13.48 -8.32
C ARG A 341 -39.73 -12.38 -7.76
N ARG A 342 -39.55 -12.01 -6.49
CA ARG A 342 -40.32 -10.91 -5.86
C ARG A 342 -39.95 -9.53 -6.41
N GLU A 343 -38.69 -9.32 -6.79
CA GLU A 343 -38.17 -7.98 -7.11
C GLU A 343 -38.09 -7.67 -8.61
N ALA A 344 -38.01 -8.68 -9.47
CA ALA A 344 -37.66 -8.50 -10.89
C ALA A 344 -38.81 -8.60 -11.90
N ARG A 345 -40.06 -8.86 -11.47
CA ARG A 345 -41.25 -9.00 -12.34
C ARG A 345 -41.00 -9.92 -13.56
N LEU A 346 -40.55 -11.14 -13.29
CA LEU A 346 -40.09 -12.08 -14.31
C LEU A 346 -41.24 -12.69 -15.14
N GLU A 347 -42.47 -12.64 -14.64
CA GLU A 347 -43.69 -13.15 -15.28
C GLU A 347 -44.01 -12.53 -16.65
N ARG A 348 -43.37 -11.40 -16.99
CA ARG A 348 -43.49 -10.78 -18.31
C ARG A 348 -42.65 -11.47 -19.39
N PHE A 349 -41.72 -12.34 -19.00
CA PHE A 349 -40.85 -13.07 -19.93
C PHE A 349 -41.41 -14.47 -20.18
N PRO A 350 -41.21 -15.03 -21.39
CA PRO A 350 -41.46 -16.45 -21.62
C PRO A 350 -40.53 -17.30 -20.76
N ASP A 351 -40.95 -18.51 -20.37
CA ASP A 351 -40.28 -19.35 -19.36
C ASP A 351 -38.76 -19.47 -19.54
N GLY A 352 -38.30 -19.77 -20.75
CA GLY A 352 -36.86 -19.90 -21.05
C GLY A 352 -36.07 -18.61 -20.83
N LEU A 353 -36.67 -17.44 -21.11
CA LEU A 353 -36.05 -16.14 -20.88
C LEU A 353 -36.17 -15.71 -19.42
N ALA A 354 -37.24 -16.10 -18.72
CA ALA A 354 -37.42 -15.84 -17.30
C ALA A 354 -36.32 -16.52 -16.46
N ASP A 355 -35.99 -17.78 -16.76
CA ASP A 355 -34.92 -18.52 -16.08
C ASP A 355 -33.53 -17.89 -16.31
N LEU A 356 -33.28 -17.46 -17.55
CA LEU A 356 -32.04 -16.77 -17.90
C LEU A 356 -31.94 -15.41 -17.19
N ALA A 357 -33.00 -14.61 -17.21
CA ALA A 357 -33.06 -13.33 -16.51
C ALA A 357 -32.82 -13.51 -15.00
N LEU A 358 -33.42 -14.53 -14.39
CA LEU A 358 -33.22 -14.86 -12.99
C LEU A 358 -31.74 -15.12 -12.68
N ARG A 359 -31.07 -15.95 -13.46
CA ARG A 359 -29.64 -16.27 -13.27
C ARG A 359 -28.73 -15.08 -13.48
N LEU A 360 -29.03 -14.23 -14.47
CA LEU A 360 -28.29 -12.98 -14.67
C LEU A 360 -28.40 -12.06 -13.45
N ILE A 361 -29.60 -11.92 -12.87
CA ILE A 361 -29.82 -11.07 -11.69
C ILE A 361 -29.09 -11.63 -10.48
N GLN A 362 -29.11 -12.95 -10.27
CA GLN A 362 -28.37 -13.58 -9.17
C GLN A 362 -26.86 -13.37 -9.30
N ALA A 363 -26.34 -13.40 -10.52
CA ALA A 363 -24.91 -13.21 -10.78
C ALA A 363 -24.42 -11.79 -10.48
N CYS A 364 -25.31 -10.79 -10.52
CA CYS A 364 -24.93 -9.38 -10.39
C CYS A 364 -25.59 -8.63 -9.22
N GLY A 365 -26.60 -9.22 -8.56
CA GLY A 365 -27.36 -8.61 -7.47
C GLY A 365 -28.19 -7.39 -7.86
N MET A 366 -28.63 -7.27 -9.12
CA MET A 366 -29.34 -6.07 -9.61
C MET A 366 -30.65 -6.44 -10.33
N PRO A 367 -31.82 -6.39 -9.67
CA PRO A 367 -33.11 -6.77 -10.29
C PRO A 367 -33.46 -5.97 -11.55
N ASP A 368 -33.05 -4.71 -11.63
CA ASP A 368 -33.35 -3.79 -12.73
C ASP A 368 -32.62 -4.12 -14.04
N ILE A 369 -31.69 -5.09 -14.06
CA ILE A 369 -31.11 -5.55 -15.34
C ILE A 369 -32.14 -6.25 -16.22
N ALA A 370 -33.21 -6.79 -15.63
CA ALA A 370 -34.30 -7.42 -16.35
C ALA A 370 -34.91 -6.44 -17.37
N ASP A 371 -35.05 -5.17 -17.00
CA ASP A 371 -35.63 -4.12 -17.86
C ASP A 371 -34.72 -3.76 -19.04
N ARG A 372 -33.45 -4.18 -19.00
CA ARG A 372 -32.42 -3.84 -19.99
C ARG A 372 -32.17 -4.95 -20.99
N LEU A 373 -32.73 -6.15 -20.79
CA LEU A 373 -32.58 -7.27 -21.70
C LEU A 373 -33.04 -6.89 -23.11
N SER A 374 -32.24 -7.30 -24.09
CA SER A 374 -32.49 -7.21 -25.52
C SER A 374 -32.08 -8.56 -26.10
N VAL A 375 -33.03 -9.22 -26.77
CA VAL A 375 -32.92 -10.64 -27.12
C VAL A 375 -33.55 -10.85 -28.50
N SER A 376 -32.87 -11.58 -29.39
CA SER A 376 -33.47 -11.99 -30.66
C SER A 376 -34.53 -13.08 -30.47
N PRO A 377 -35.54 -13.17 -31.36
CA PRO A 377 -36.52 -14.24 -31.30
C PRO A 377 -35.86 -15.63 -31.41
N GLY A 378 -36.04 -16.49 -30.41
CA GLY A 378 -35.51 -17.86 -30.41
C GLY A 378 -34.09 -18.03 -29.90
N ALA A 379 -33.44 -16.97 -29.41
CA ALA A 379 -32.06 -17.00 -28.92
C ALA A 379 -31.81 -18.03 -27.81
N VAL A 380 -32.76 -18.19 -26.89
CA VAL A 380 -32.66 -19.13 -25.78
C VAL A 380 -32.66 -20.57 -26.30
N GLU A 381 -33.56 -20.89 -27.22
CA GLU A 381 -33.67 -22.20 -27.84
C GLU A 381 -32.45 -22.49 -28.72
N ALA A 382 -31.95 -21.50 -29.47
CA ALA A 382 -30.73 -21.63 -30.27
C ALA A 382 -29.51 -21.96 -29.40
N GLY A 383 -29.29 -21.21 -28.32
CA GLY A 383 -28.22 -21.46 -27.35
C GLY A 383 -28.32 -22.84 -26.70
N ARG A 384 -29.51 -23.22 -26.24
CA ARG A 384 -29.76 -24.55 -25.66
C ARG A 384 -29.43 -25.68 -26.64
N ARG A 385 -29.89 -25.57 -27.89
CA ARG A 385 -29.60 -26.58 -28.93
C ARG A 385 -28.10 -26.67 -29.22
N ALA A 386 -27.41 -25.54 -29.36
CA ALA A 386 -25.98 -25.50 -29.62
C ALA A 386 -25.17 -26.15 -28.50
N LEU A 387 -25.44 -25.78 -27.24
CA LEU A 387 -24.76 -26.37 -26.08
C LEU A 387 -25.07 -27.86 -25.91
N ALA A 388 -26.32 -28.28 -26.15
CA ALA A 388 -26.70 -29.69 -26.10
C ALA A 388 -25.99 -30.54 -27.18
N ALA A 389 -25.74 -29.94 -28.35
CA ALA A 389 -24.96 -30.54 -29.44
C ALA A 389 -23.43 -30.50 -29.20
N GLY A 390 -22.97 -29.90 -28.10
CA GLY A 390 -21.55 -29.79 -27.77
C GLY A 390 -20.81 -28.70 -28.56
N ALA A 391 -21.52 -27.72 -29.12
CA ALA A 391 -20.91 -26.59 -29.82
C ALA A 391 -19.90 -25.87 -28.91
N PRO A 392 -18.77 -25.38 -29.45
CA PRO A 392 -17.76 -24.69 -28.67
C PRO A 392 -18.31 -23.41 -28.04
N VAL A 393 -17.83 -23.11 -26.83
CA VAL A 393 -18.08 -21.86 -26.11
C VAL A 393 -16.84 -20.99 -26.23
N ILE A 394 -16.94 -19.90 -26.99
CA ILE A 394 -15.82 -18.99 -27.24
C ILE A 394 -15.98 -17.78 -26.33
N CYS A 395 -14.97 -17.48 -25.51
CA CYS A 395 -15.02 -16.42 -24.52
C CYS A 395 -14.00 -15.32 -24.84
N ASP A 396 -14.38 -14.06 -24.66
CA ASP A 396 -13.50 -12.91 -24.90
C ASP A 396 -12.37 -12.77 -23.86
N CYS A 397 -12.60 -13.24 -22.62
CA CYS A 397 -11.62 -13.18 -21.55
C CYS A 397 -11.67 -14.38 -20.60
N GLU A 398 -10.58 -14.56 -19.85
CA GLU A 398 -10.42 -15.67 -18.89
C GLU A 398 -11.48 -15.66 -17.79
N MET A 399 -11.97 -14.49 -17.38
CA MET A 399 -12.96 -14.37 -16.30
C MET A 399 -14.30 -14.99 -16.70
N VAL A 400 -14.71 -14.90 -17.97
CA VAL A 400 -15.92 -15.57 -18.46
C VAL A 400 -15.72 -17.08 -18.37
N ALA A 401 -14.61 -17.59 -18.89
CA ALA A 401 -14.31 -19.02 -18.92
C ALA A 401 -14.15 -19.63 -17.51
N ALA A 402 -13.57 -18.88 -16.57
CA ALA A 402 -13.40 -19.29 -15.18
C ALA A 402 -14.73 -19.29 -14.39
N GLY A 403 -15.71 -18.50 -14.81
CA GLY A 403 -17.05 -18.46 -14.21
C GLY A 403 -17.94 -19.65 -14.60
N LEU A 404 -17.53 -20.47 -15.57
CA LEU A 404 -18.32 -21.61 -16.05
C LEU A 404 -18.22 -22.81 -15.12
N ILE A 405 -19.36 -23.41 -14.78
CA ILE A 405 -19.42 -24.66 -14.03
C ILE A 405 -19.11 -25.81 -14.99
N ARG A 406 -17.83 -26.15 -15.13
CA ARG A 406 -17.33 -27.13 -16.12
C ARG A 406 -17.99 -28.50 -16.05
N ARG A 407 -18.37 -28.98 -14.86
CA ARG A 407 -19.06 -30.27 -14.69
C ARG A 407 -20.45 -30.32 -15.34
N ASP A 408 -21.08 -29.17 -15.57
CA ASP A 408 -22.42 -29.05 -16.14
C ASP A 408 -22.36 -28.72 -17.65
N LEU A 409 -21.17 -28.65 -18.26
CA LEU A 409 -20.94 -28.21 -19.63
C LEU A 409 -20.19 -29.28 -20.45
N ARG A 410 -20.77 -29.71 -21.58
CA ARG A 410 -20.14 -30.67 -22.51
C ARG A 410 -19.23 -30.00 -23.55
N SER A 411 -19.43 -28.71 -23.77
CA SER A 411 -18.71 -27.91 -24.75
C SER A 411 -17.25 -27.69 -24.39
N GLU A 412 -16.39 -27.65 -25.41
CA GLU A 412 -15.05 -27.07 -25.30
C GLU A 412 -15.17 -25.57 -25.00
N VAL A 413 -14.33 -25.06 -24.09
CA VAL A 413 -14.28 -23.63 -23.74
C VAL A 413 -12.98 -23.05 -24.26
N ILE A 414 -13.09 -22.04 -25.13
CA ILE A 414 -11.97 -21.43 -25.85
C ILE A 414 -11.77 -20.00 -25.38
N VAL A 415 -10.54 -19.64 -25.04
CA VAL A 415 -10.11 -18.26 -24.75
C VAL A 415 -8.78 -18.03 -25.47
N THR A 416 -8.71 -17.02 -26.34
CA THR A 416 -7.50 -16.70 -27.12
C THR A 416 -6.86 -15.38 -26.72
N LEU A 417 -7.39 -14.69 -25.69
CA LEU A 417 -6.89 -13.39 -25.24
C LEU A 417 -5.39 -13.40 -24.88
N ASN A 418 -4.91 -14.50 -24.29
CA ASN A 418 -3.52 -14.70 -23.90
C ASN A 418 -2.74 -15.62 -24.84
N ASP A 419 -3.29 -15.96 -26.01
CA ASP A 419 -2.55 -16.69 -27.02
C ASP A 419 -1.29 -15.89 -27.43
N PRO A 420 -0.11 -16.54 -27.56
CA PRO A 420 1.12 -15.86 -27.95
C PRO A 420 1.01 -15.04 -29.25
N ALA A 421 0.13 -15.41 -30.17
CA ALA A 421 -0.10 -14.71 -31.43
C ALA A 421 -0.95 -13.42 -31.28
N THR A 422 -1.77 -13.31 -30.21
CA THR A 422 -2.73 -12.21 -30.04
C THR A 422 -2.06 -10.85 -29.87
N ALA A 423 -1.00 -10.74 -29.06
CA ALA A 423 -0.35 -9.46 -28.81
C ALA A 423 0.42 -8.91 -30.04
N PRO A 424 1.16 -9.72 -30.82
CA PRO A 424 1.67 -9.30 -32.13
C PRO A 424 0.56 -8.90 -33.11
N MET A 425 -0.51 -9.67 -33.20
CA MET A 425 -1.62 -9.40 -34.11
C MET A 425 -2.35 -8.09 -33.79
N ALA A 426 -2.59 -7.81 -32.51
CA ALA A 426 -3.16 -6.54 -32.06
C ALA A 426 -2.33 -5.31 -32.52
N ARG A 427 -1.01 -5.43 -32.48
CA ARG A 427 -0.11 -4.38 -32.98
C ARG A 427 -0.18 -4.23 -34.49
N ALA A 428 -0.20 -5.34 -35.23
CA ALA A 428 -0.28 -5.31 -36.69
C ALA A 428 -1.61 -4.72 -37.20
N LEU A 429 -2.72 -5.04 -36.53
CA LEU A 429 -4.06 -4.55 -36.87
C LEU A 429 -4.38 -3.17 -36.29
N GLY A 430 -3.52 -2.61 -35.43
CA GLY A 430 -3.77 -1.33 -34.76
C GLY A 430 -4.99 -1.35 -33.83
N THR A 431 -5.27 -2.48 -33.18
CA THR A 431 -6.46 -2.69 -32.35
C THR A 431 -6.13 -3.23 -30.96
N THR A 432 -7.15 -3.42 -30.11
CA THR A 432 -6.99 -4.00 -28.78
C THR A 432 -6.69 -5.49 -28.84
N ARG A 433 -6.07 -6.05 -27.80
CA ARG A 433 -5.84 -7.51 -27.70
C ARG A 433 -7.13 -8.31 -27.79
N SER A 434 -8.20 -7.87 -27.13
CA SER A 434 -9.49 -8.59 -27.15
C SER A 434 -10.16 -8.58 -28.51
N ALA A 435 -10.01 -7.50 -29.30
CA ALA A 435 -10.43 -7.47 -30.70
C ALA A 435 -9.58 -8.40 -31.55
N ALA A 436 -8.25 -8.26 -31.52
CA ALA A 436 -7.37 -9.13 -32.31
C ALA A 436 -7.53 -10.62 -31.96
N ALA A 437 -7.83 -10.96 -30.71
CA ALA A 437 -8.09 -12.33 -30.30
C ALA A 437 -9.25 -12.99 -31.07
N THR A 438 -10.22 -12.21 -31.59
CA THR A 438 -11.37 -12.75 -32.32
C THR A 438 -11.01 -13.27 -33.71
N GLU A 439 -9.90 -12.82 -34.29
CA GLU A 439 -9.37 -13.37 -35.54
C GLU A 439 -9.02 -14.85 -35.39
N LEU A 440 -8.58 -15.27 -34.19
CA LEU A 440 -8.27 -16.66 -33.88
C LEU A 440 -9.52 -17.53 -33.66
N TRP A 441 -10.73 -16.96 -33.75
CA TRP A 441 -11.98 -17.69 -33.55
C TRP A 441 -12.55 -18.26 -34.84
N GLN A 442 -12.15 -17.74 -36.00
CA GLN A 442 -12.81 -17.98 -37.29
C GLN A 442 -13.05 -19.47 -37.58
N ASP A 443 -12.04 -20.31 -37.41
CA ASP A 443 -12.10 -21.76 -37.68
C ASP A 443 -13.06 -22.53 -36.76
N ARG A 444 -13.46 -21.92 -35.64
CA ARG A 444 -14.33 -22.52 -34.62
C ARG A 444 -15.65 -21.77 -34.46
N LEU A 445 -15.90 -20.74 -35.27
CA LEU A 445 -16.99 -19.79 -35.07
C LEU A 445 -18.35 -20.32 -35.53
N GLU A 446 -18.38 -21.12 -36.61
CA GLU A 446 -19.63 -21.66 -37.17
C GLU A 446 -20.40 -22.48 -36.12
N GLY A 447 -21.64 -22.05 -35.83
CA GLY A 447 -22.50 -22.71 -34.85
C GLY A 447 -22.05 -22.60 -33.39
N ALA A 448 -21.00 -21.82 -33.08
CA ALA A 448 -20.50 -21.63 -31.72
C ALA A 448 -21.45 -20.81 -30.85
N VAL A 449 -21.28 -20.91 -29.53
CA VAL A 449 -21.84 -19.95 -28.58
C VAL A 449 -20.73 -18.98 -28.17
N VAL A 450 -20.83 -17.74 -28.63
CA VAL A 450 -19.84 -16.70 -28.35
C VAL A 450 -20.28 -15.90 -27.13
N ALA A 451 -19.40 -15.73 -26.15
CA ALA A 451 -19.66 -15.01 -24.92
C ALA A 451 -18.64 -13.89 -24.70
N ILE A 452 -19.13 -12.66 -24.82
CA ILE A 452 -18.32 -11.45 -24.66
C ILE A 452 -18.77 -10.77 -23.37
N GLY A 453 -18.00 -10.94 -22.30
CA GLY A 453 -18.33 -10.42 -20.97
C GLY A 453 -17.59 -9.16 -20.58
N ASP A 454 -16.48 -8.83 -21.25
CA ASP A 454 -15.59 -7.74 -20.84
C ASP A 454 -15.46 -6.69 -21.96
N ALA A 455 -14.94 -7.08 -23.13
CA ALA A 455 -14.39 -6.14 -24.10
C ALA A 455 -15.40 -5.72 -25.18
N PRO A 456 -15.83 -4.44 -25.22
CA PRO A 456 -16.70 -3.95 -26.29
C PRO A 456 -16.05 -4.03 -27.68
N THR A 457 -14.73 -3.87 -27.74
CA THR A 457 -13.96 -3.94 -28.98
C THR A 457 -13.94 -5.35 -29.58
N ALA A 458 -14.02 -6.40 -28.75
CA ALA A 458 -14.18 -7.77 -29.24
C ALA A 458 -15.55 -7.95 -29.92
N LEU A 459 -16.61 -7.36 -29.36
CA LEU A 459 -17.94 -7.41 -29.97
C LEU A 459 -18.00 -6.63 -31.28
N PHE A 460 -17.46 -5.41 -31.33
CA PHE A 460 -17.38 -4.66 -32.59
C PHE A 460 -16.61 -5.44 -33.66
N HIS A 461 -15.43 -5.97 -33.32
CA HIS A 461 -14.59 -6.65 -34.29
C HIS A 461 -15.21 -7.96 -34.80
N LEU A 462 -15.92 -8.70 -33.94
CA LEU A 462 -16.73 -9.84 -34.35
C LEU A 462 -17.79 -9.44 -35.39
N LEU A 463 -18.52 -8.34 -35.16
CA LEU A 463 -19.54 -7.85 -36.10
C LEU A 463 -18.93 -7.41 -37.44
N GLU A 464 -17.78 -6.71 -37.42
CA GLU A 464 -17.01 -6.38 -38.62
C GLU A 464 -16.57 -7.63 -39.39
N GLY A 465 -16.19 -8.69 -38.67
CA GLY A 465 -15.85 -9.98 -39.25
C GLY A 465 -17.04 -10.65 -39.93
N LEU A 466 -18.21 -10.63 -39.28
CA LEU A 466 -19.46 -11.14 -39.86
C LEU A 466 -19.87 -10.36 -41.12
N ASP A 467 -19.68 -9.04 -41.15
CA ASP A 467 -19.91 -8.22 -42.34
C ASP A 467 -18.98 -8.61 -43.52
N LYS A 468 -17.79 -9.13 -43.21
CA LYS A 468 -16.83 -9.68 -44.19
C LYS A 468 -17.13 -11.13 -44.58
N GLY A 469 -18.19 -11.74 -44.05
CA GLY A 469 -18.59 -13.11 -44.35
C GLY A 469 -17.91 -14.17 -43.49
N TRP A 470 -17.48 -13.85 -42.27
CA TRP A 470 -17.05 -14.87 -41.31
C TRP A 470 -18.17 -15.90 -41.04
N PRO A 471 -17.81 -17.14 -40.65
CA PRO A 471 -18.79 -18.14 -40.23
C PRO A 471 -19.67 -17.62 -39.08
N LYS A 472 -20.93 -18.06 -39.02
CA LYS A 472 -21.91 -17.48 -38.10
C LYS A 472 -22.01 -18.28 -36.81
N PRO A 473 -21.86 -17.67 -35.62
CA PRO A 473 -22.15 -18.33 -34.37
C PRO A 473 -23.65 -18.64 -34.25
N ALA A 474 -23.99 -19.72 -33.55
CA ALA A 474 -25.37 -20.05 -33.23
C ALA A 474 -25.98 -19.04 -32.25
N LEU A 475 -25.18 -18.44 -31.38
CA LEU A 475 -25.62 -17.45 -30.41
C LEU A 475 -24.49 -16.50 -29.98
N ILE A 476 -24.78 -15.20 -29.90
CA ILE A 476 -23.90 -14.18 -29.33
C ILE A 476 -24.47 -13.69 -27.99
N LEU A 477 -23.77 -14.01 -26.91
CA LEU A 477 -24.00 -13.49 -25.56
C LEU A 477 -23.17 -12.20 -25.38
N GLY A 478 -23.74 -11.08 -25.82
CA GLY A 478 -23.10 -9.77 -25.80
C GLY A 478 -23.27 -9.05 -24.46
N PHE A 479 -22.43 -9.33 -23.48
CA PHE A 479 -22.45 -8.67 -22.16
C PHE A 479 -21.21 -7.83 -21.85
N PRO A 480 -20.50 -7.16 -22.78
CA PRO A 480 -19.38 -6.32 -22.39
C PRO A 480 -19.86 -5.22 -21.43
N VAL A 481 -19.07 -5.00 -20.37
CA VAL A 481 -19.29 -3.96 -19.36
C VAL A 481 -18.32 -2.82 -19.61
N GLY A 482 -18.77 -1.58 -19.44
CA GLY A 482 -17.85 -0.47 -19.57
C GLY A 482 -18.51 0.88 -19.73
N PHE A 483 -17.71 1.92 -19.56
CA PHE A 483 -18.14 3.30 -19.75
C PHE A 483 -17.97 3.80 -21.18
N VAL A 484 -17.11 3.16 -21.96
CA VAL A 484 -16.76 3.54 -23.34
C VAL A 484 -16.99 2.32 -24.23
N GLY A 485 -17.78 2.48 -25.30
CA GLY A 485 -18.00 1.48 -26.33
C GLY A 485 -18.96 0.35 -25.96
N ALA A 486 -19.18 0.06 -24.68
CA ALA A 486 -20.04 -1.05 -24.25
C ALA A 486 -21.52 -0.87 -24.62
N ALA A 487 -22.05 0.34 -24.43
CA ALA A 487 -23.45 0.61 -24.76
C ALA A 487 -23.66 0.58 -26.28
N GLU A 488 -22.69 1.13 -27.01
CA GLU A 488 -22.66 1.27 -28.45
C GLU A 488 -22.52 -0.10 -29.14
N SER A 489 -21.59 -0.95 -28.70
CA SER A 489 -21.37 -2.28 -29.31
C SER A 489 -22.57 -3.21 -29.15
N LYS A 490 -23.26 -3.14 -28.01
CA LYS A 490 -24.48 -3.92 -27.75
C LYS A 490 -25.69 -3.35 -28.48
N ALA A 491 -25.75 -2.03 -28.67
CA ALA A 491 -26.77 -1.40 -29.50
C ALA A 491 -26.58 -1.80 -30.97
N GLU A 492 -25.33 -1.82 -31.47
CA GLU A 492 -24.97 -2.28 -32.81
C GLU A 492 -25.41 -3.73 -33.03
N LEU A 493 -25.05 -4.65 -32.11
CA LEU A 493 -25.51 -6.04 -32.13
C LEU A 493 -27.04 -6.16 -32.13
N SER A 494 -27.73 -5.34 -31.32
CA SER A 494 -29.19 -5.40 -31.22
C SER A 494 -29.92 -4.86 -32.44
N ALA A 495 -29.32 -3.89 -33.14
CA ALA A 495 -29.89 -3.26 -34.31
C ALA A 495 -29.75 -4.14 -35.55
N ASP A 496 -28.59 -4.77 -35.73
CA ASP A 496 -28.32 -5.72 -36.79
C ASP A 496 -27.39 -6.84 -36.29
N PRO A 497 -27.89 -8.05 -36.01
CA PRO A 497 -27.05 -9.15 -35.52
C PRO A 497 -26.42 -9.96 -36.66
N ARG A 498 -26.47 -9.47 -37.92
CA ARG A 498 -25.91 -10.14 -39.11
C ARG A 498 -26.47 -11.55 -39.34
N GLY A 499 -27.71 -11.77 -38.90
CA GLY A 499 -28.41 -13.05 -38.96
C GLY A 499 -28.00 -14.06 -37.88
N CYS A 500 -27.28 -13.64 -36.84
CA CYS A 500 -27.03 -14.46 -35.65
C CYS A 500 -28.14 -14.24 -34.61
N ASP A 501 -28.37 -15.23 -33.74
CA ASP A 501 -29.14 -14.99 -32.53
C ASP A 501 -28.29 -14.28 -31.47
N PHE A 502 -28.92 -13.49 -30.61
CA PHE A 502 -28.22 -12.78 -29.55
C PHE A 502 -29.03 -12.60 -28.25
N ILE A 503 -28.29 -12.47 -27.15
CA ILE A 503 -28.79 -12.02 -25.85
C ILE A 503 -27.83 -10.96 -25.32
N THR A 504 -28.34 -9.77 -24.99
CA THR A 504 -27.53 -8.64 -24.52
C THR A 504 -28.30 -7.75 -23.52
N LEU A 505 -27.62 -6.73 -23.00
CA LEU A 505 -28.18 -5.68 -22.15
C LEU A 505 -27.99 -4.30 -22.77
N ARG A 506 -29.03 -3.48 -22.77
CA ARG A 506 -28.94 -2.05 -23.13
C ARG A 506 -28.11 -1.24 -22.13
N GLY A 507 -27.27 -0.35 -22.64
CA GLY A 507 -26.45 0.57 -21.84
C GLY A 507 -25.14 -0.03 -21.34
N ARG A 508 -24.60 0.47 -20.23
CA ARG A 508 -23.22 0.17 -19.78
C ARG A 508 -23.02 -1.15 -19.00
N ARG A 509 -24.12 -1.71 -18.48
CA ARG A 509 -24.05 -2.89 -17.60
C ARG A 509 -23.83 -4.17 -18.38
N GLY A 510 -23.11 -5.09 -17.77
CA GLY A 510 -22.71 -6.36 -18.33
C GLY A 510 -21.76 -7.03 -17.35
N GLY A 511 -20.83 -7.81 -17.87
CA GLY A 511 -19.69 -8.29 -17.12
C GLY A 511 -19.48 -9.79 -17.32
N PRO A 512 -18.27 -10.29 -17.00
CA PRO A 512 -17.95 -11.70 -17.13
C PRO A 512 -18.90 -12.63 -16.36
N SER A 513 -19.33 -12.20 -15.16
CA SER A 513 -20.28 -12.96 -14.34
C SER A 513 -21.65 -13.15 -15.01
N MET A 514 -22.14 -12.15 -15.75
CA MET A 514 -23.40 -12.24 -16.48
C MET A 514 -23.25 -13.15 -17.71
N ALA A 515 -22.17 -12.99 -18.48
CA ALA A 515 -21.90 -13.86 -19.62
C ALA A 515 -21.81 -15.34 -19.20
N ALA A 516 -21.07 -15.64 -18.13
CA ALA A 516 -20.97 -16.99 -17.58
C ALA A 516 -22.31 -17.52 -17.06
N ALA A 517 -23.10 -16.69 -16.37
CA ALA A 517 -24.42 -17.06 -15.88
C ALA A 517 -25.42 -17.34 -17.01
N ALA A 518 -25.35 -16.59 -18.11
CA ALA A 518 -26.14 -16.87 -19.31
C ALA A 518 -25.81 -18.25 -19.89
N ILE A 519 -24.52 -18.59 -20.05
CA ILE A 519 -24.11 -19.93 -20.51
C ILE A 519 -24.63 -21.01 -19.56
N GLY A 520 -24.46 -20.83 -18.24
CA GLY A 520 -24.93 -21.78 -17.25
C GLY A 520 -26.45 -21.99 -17.26
N ALA A 521 -27.23 -20.92 -17.48
CA ALA A 521 -28.69 -20.98 -17.60
C ALA A 521 -29.12 -21.71 -18.86
N LEU A 522 -28.41 -21.54 -19.97
CA LEU A 522 -28.68 -22.24 -21.22
C LEU A 522 -28.27 -23.72 -21.16
N ALA A 523 -27.19 -24.06 -20.45
CA ALA A 523 -26.69 -25.42 -20.34
C ALA A 523 -27.57 -26.34 -19.47
N LYS A 524 -28.21 -25.82 -18.41
CA LYS A 524 -28.98 -26.63 -17.44
C LYS A 524 -30.39 -27.03 -17.91
N GLY A 525 -30.92 -26.40 -18.97
CA GLY A 525 -32.33 -26.55 -19.35
C GLY A 525 -33.29 -25.85 -18.35
N PRO A 526 -34.61 -25.82 -18.63
CA PRO A 526 -35.59 -25.30 -17.67
C PRO A 526 -35.57 -26.13 -16.38
N ALA A 527 -35.75 -25.45 -15.25
CA ALA A 527 -35.78 -26.07 -13.91
C ALA A 527 -37.06 -26.87 -13.65
#